data_AF-A0A0F9JB31-F1
#
_entry.id   AF-A0A0F9JB31-F1
#
_cell.length_a   1.000
_cell.length_b   1.000
_cell.length_c   1.000
_cell.angle_alpha   90.00
_cell.angle_beta   90.00
_cell.angle_gamma   90.00
#
_symmetry.space_group_name_H-M   'P 1'
#
loop_
_entity.id
_entity.type
_entity.pdbx_description
1 polymer ?
#
loop_
_entity_poly.entity_id
_entity_poly.type
_entity_poly.pdbx_seq_one_letter_code
_entity_poly.pdbx_strand_id
1 'polypeptide(L)' 'MADYIPAPDAEFDGWQANWVTFAAANAVALGLDPVIEIPAIQLAQTAWDNDYDAHLTAQAAAQAARAAKD' A
#
# COMPACT_ATOMS: atom_id res chain seq x y z
N MET A 1 -10.72 6.67 -19.42
CA MET A 1 -10.46 7.02 -18.01
C MET A 1 -9.00 6.67 -17.81
N ALA A 2 -8.12 7.65 -17.58
CA ALA A 2 -6.69 7.34 -17.43
C ALA A 2 -6.52 6.40 -16.23
N ASP A 3 -5.63 5.42 -16.35
CA ASP A 3 -5.26 4.55 -15.25
C ASP A 3 -4.70 5.44 -14.12
N TYR A 4 -5.46 5.61 -13.05
CA TYR A 4 -5.12 6.49 -11.94
C TYR A 4 -4.50 5.67 -10.82
N ILE A 5 -3.26 5.99 -10.49
CA ILE A 5 -2.56 5.53 -9.29
C ILE A 5 -2.07 6.80 -8.57
N PRO A 6 -2.45 7.04 -7.30
CA PRO A 6 -1.96 8.19 -6.55
C PRO A 6 -0.43 8.13 -6.40
N ALA A 7 0.23 9.28 -6.56
CA ALA A 7 1.67 9.40 -6.35
C ALA A 7 2.08 9.53 -4.87
N PRO A 8 1.32 10.23 -3.99
CA PRO A 8 1.68 10.31 -2.58
C PRO A 8 1.47 8.97 -1.86
N ASP A 9 2.47 8.52 -1.08
CA ASP A 9 2.42 7.21 -0.40
C ASP A 9 1.18 7.05 0.47
N ALA A 10 0.76 8.08 1.21
CA ALA A 10 -0.43 8.03 2.05
C ALA A 10 -1.73 7.88 1.25
N GLU A 11 -1.81 8.51 0.07
CA GLU A 11 -2.97 8.36 -0.81
C GLU A 11 -2.94 7.02 -1.53
N PHE A 12 -1.75 6.55 -1.92
CA PHE A 12 -1.56 5.24 -2.50
C PHE A 12 -1.92 4.12 -1.52
N ASP A 13 -1.53 4.26 -0.25
CA ASP A 13 -1.85 3.31 0.83
C ASP A 13 -3.37 3.11 0.99
N GLY A 14 -4.11 4.21 1.08
CA GLY A 14 -5.58 4.16 1.12
C GLY A 14 -6.18 3.62 -0.19
N TRP A 15 -5.62 3.97 -1.34
CA TRP A 15 -6.09 3.49 -2.63
C TRP A 15 -5.86 2.00 -2.83
N GLN A 16 -4.67 1.48 -2.51
CA GLN A 16 -4.31 0.07 -2.69
C GLN A 16 -5.13 -0.83 -1.76
N ALA A 17 -5.38 -0.41 -0.51
CA ALA A 17 -6.26 -1.14 0.41
C ALA A 17 -7.67 -1.35 -0.16
N ASN A 18 -8.25 -0.29 -0.73
CA ASN A 18 -9.57 -0.36 -1.36
C ASN A 18 -9.54 -1.21 -2.64
N TRP A 19 -8.48 -1.09 -3.45
CA TRP A 19 -8.32 -1.86 -4.67
C TRP A 19 -8.16 -3.36 -4.39
N VAL A 20 -7.34 -3.77 -3.42
CA VAL A 20 -7.16 -5.19 -3.05
C VAL A 20 -8.49 -5.79 -2.56
N THR A 21 -9.25 -5.03 -1.77
CA THR A 21 -10.59 -5.44 -1.32
C THR A 21 -11.53 -5.66 -2.51
N PHE A 22 -11.55 -4.73 -3.46
CA PHE A 22 -12.34 -4.86 -4.68
C PHE A 22 -11.87 -6.04 -5.56
N ALA A 23 -10.57 -6.21 -5.72
CA ALA A 23 -9.97 -7.26 -6.54
C ALA A 23 -10.28 -8.64 -5.97
N ALA A 24 -10.19 -8.83 -4.65
CA ALA A 24 -10.55 -10.08 -3.99
C ALA A 24 -12.05 -10.42 -4.17
N ALA A 25 -12.93 -9.41 -4.09
CA ALA A 25 -14.38 -9.61 -4.26
C ALA A 25 -14.79 -9.87 -5.73
N ASN A 26 -14.02 -9.37 -6.69
CA ASN A 26 -14.34 -9.44 -8.12
C ASN A 26 -13.33 -10.25 -8.93
N ALA A 27 -12.52 -11.08 -8.27
CA ALA A 27 -11.36 -11.76 -8.86
C ALA A 27 -11.68 -12.42 -10.20
N VAL A 28 -12.71 -13.27 -10.24
CA VAL A 28 -13.12 -13.99 -11.46
C VAL A 28 -13.55 -13.03 -12.58
N ALA A 29 -14.24 -11.93 -12.25
CA ALA A 29 -14.69 -10.94 -13.24
C ALA A 29 -13.52 -10.12 -13.81
N LEU A 30 -12.45 -9.96 -13.03
CA LEU A 30 -11.19 -9.35 -13.45
C LEU A 30 -10.26 -10.32 -14.18
N GLY A 31 -10.64 -11.60 -14.29
CA GLY A 31 -9.80 -12.65 -14.84
C GLY A 31 -8.66 -13.09 -13.91
N LEU A 32 -8.75 -12.76 -12.63
CA LEU A 32 -7.80 -13.17 -11.60
C LEU A 32 -8.18 -14.53 -11.02
N ASP A 33 -7.18 -15.38 -10.79
CA ASP A 33 -7.31 -16.63 -10.03
C ASP A 33 -7.44 -16.31 -8.53
N PRO A 34 -8.60 -16.59 -7.90
CA PRO A 34 -8.81 -16.30 -6.47
C PRO A 34 -7.89 -17.10 -5.54
N VAL A 35 -7.33 -18.21 -5.99
CA VAL A 35 -6.52 -19.14 -5.19
C VAL A 35 -5.03 -18.85 -5.33
N ILE A 36 -4.59 -18.35 -6.48
CA ILE A 36 -3.17 -18.11 -6.76
C ILE A 36 -2.81 -16.62 -6.69
N GLU A 37 -3.57 -15.76 -7.36
CA GLU A 37 -3.18 -14.37 -7.58
C GLU A 37 -3.63 -13.46 -6.44
N ILE A 38 -4.83 -13.66 -5.91
CA ILE A 38 -5.32 -12.87 -4.76
C ILE A 38 -4.41 -13.02 -3.53
N PRO A 39 -4.00 -14.24 -3.13
CA PRO A 39 -3.05 -14.38 -2.01
C PRO A 39 -1.69 -13.73 -2.28
N ALA A 40 -1.19 -13.78 -3.52
CA ALA A 40 0.07 -13.13 -3.88
C ALA A 40 -0.03 -11.59 -3.80
N ILE A 41 -1.16 -11.02 -4.25
CA ILE A 41 -1.47 -9.59 -4.13
C ILE A 41 -1.55 -9.18 -2.65
N GLN A 42 -2.24 -9.97 -1.82
CA GLN A 42 -2.35 -9.69 -0.38
C GLN A 42 -1.00 -9.78 0.34
N LEU A 43 -0.13 -10.70 -0.08
CA LEU A 43 1.24 -10.78 0.43
C LEU A 43 2.05 -9.52 0.08
N ALA A 44 1.92 -9.01 -1.15
CA ALA A 44 2.57 -7.77 -1.56
C ALA A 44 2.02 -6.55 -0.79
N GLN A 45 0.70 -6.49 -0.56
CA GLN A 45 0.09 -5.47 0.32
C GLN A 45 0.67 -5.53 1.73
N THR A 46 0.81 -6.72 2.31
CA THR A 46 1.40 -6.88 3.65
C THR A 46 2.85 -6.40 3.69
N ALA A 47 3.63 -6.65 2.63
CA ALA A 47 4.99 -6.13 2.53
C ALA A 47 5.02 -4.60 2.45
N TRP A 48 4.13 -4.01 1.64
CA TRP A 48 3.94 -2.55 1.56
C TRP A 48 3.61 -1.94 2.92
N ASP A 49 2.63 -2.49 3.65
CA ASP A 49 2.20 -1.94 4.95
C ASP A 49 3.37 -1.89 5.95
N ASN A 50 4.20 -2.95 5.99
CA ASN A 50 5.40 -2.98 6.84
C ASN A 50 6.43 -1.91 6.43
N ASP A 51 6.68 -1.75 5.14
CA ASP A 51 7.64 -0.78 4.62
C ASP A 51 7.14 0.66 4.82
N TYR A 52 5.83 0.89 4.70
CA TYR A 52 5.21 2.19 4.92
C TYR A 52 5.29 2.61 6.39
N ASP A 53 4.98 1.71 7.33
CA ASP A 53 5.15 1.96 8.77
C ASP A 53 6.62 2.24 9.14
N ALA A 54 7.56 1.51 8.53
CA ALA A 54 8.99 1.75 8.69
C ALA A 54 9.41 3.13 8.15
N HIS A 55 8.87 3.54 6.99
CA HIS A 55 9.10 4.85 6.42
C HIS A 55 8.57 5.98 7.33
N LEU A 56 7.35 5.86 7.86
CA LEU A 56 6.78 6.84 8.78
C LEU A 56 7.63 6.97 10.05
N THR A 57 8.10 5.85 10.60
CA THR A 57 8.98 5.82 11.77
C THR A 57 10.31 6.52 11.48
N ALA A 58 10.92 6.26 10.32
CA ALA A 58 12.16 6.90 9.90
C ALA A 58 11.99 8.41 9.69
N GLN A 59 10.86 8.83 9.12
CA GLN A 59 10.53 10.25 8.95
C GLN A 59 10.39 10.96 10.30
N ALA A 60 9.66 10.37 11.25
CA ALA A 60 9.50 10.92 12.59
C ALA A 60 10.85 11.02 13.32
N ALA A 61 11.71 10.00 13.21
CA ALA A 61 13.05 10.02 13.79
C ALA A 61 13.93 11.13 13.19
N ALA A 62 13.87 11.35 11.87
CA ALA A 62 14.59 12.43 11.21
C ALA A 62 14.11 13.83 11.64
N GLN A 63 12.80 14.00 11.83
CA GLN A 63 12.22 15.25 12.34
C GLN A 63 12.65 15.51 13.79
N ALA A 64 12.63 14.50 14.65
CA ALA A 64 13.09 14.61 16.04
C ALA A 64 14.60 14.94 16.12
N ALA A 65 15.42 14.31 15.27
CA ALA A 65 16.86 14.60 15.21
C ALA A 65 17.16 16.04 14.73
N ARG A 66 16.34 16.59 13.83
CA ARG A 66 16.42 18.01 13.45
C ARG A 66 16.03 18.92 14.60
N ALA A 67 14.90 18.64 15.27
CA ALA A 67 14.44 19.44 16.40
C ALA A 67 15.42 19.44 17.58
N ALA A 68 16.19 18.38 17.78
CA ALA A 68 17.23 18.31 18.82
C ALA A 68 18.52 19.08 18.45
N LYS A 69 18.71 19.42 17.17
CA LYS A 69 19.86 20.19 16.68
C LYS A 69 19.62 21.70 16.78
N ASP A 70 18.38 22.13 16.56
CA ASP A 70 17.95 23.54 16.62
C ASP A 70 17.90 24.06 18.07
#